data_AF-A0A354R8A0-F1
#
_entry.id   AF-A0A354R8A0-F1
#
_cell.length_a   1.000
_cell.length_b   1.000
_cell.length_c   1.000
_cell.angle_alpha   90.00
_cell.angle_beta   90.00
_cell.angle_gamma   90.00
#
_symmetry.space_group_name_H-M   'P 1'
#
loop_
_entity.id
_entity.type
_entity.pdbx_description
1 polymer ?
#
loop_
_entity_poly.entity_id
_entity_poly.type
_entity_poly.pdbx_seq_one_letter_code
_entity_poly.pdbx_strand_id
1 'polypeptide(L)' 'EVVSRWSGIPVTKLVEGEREKLMRLAEILHQRVIGQNKAVDAVADAVIRSRAGIKNRNRPVGAFLFLGPTGVG' A
#
# COMPACT_ATOMS: atom_id res chain seq x y z
N GLU A 1 -2.17 -21.10 1.12
CA GLU A 1 -2.98 -22.31 0.79
C GLU A 1 -4.43 -22.22 1.30
N VAL A 2 -4.67 -21.80 2.55
CA VAL A 2 -6.01 -21.79 3.19
C VAL A 2 -7.05 -20.88 2.49
N VAL A 3 -6.66 -19.68 2.02
CA VAL A 3 -7.60 -18.69 1.42
C VAL A 3 -8.11 -19.12 0.03
N SER A 4 -7.33 -19.92 -0.72
CA SER A 4 -7.70 -20.39 -2.06
C SER A 4 -8.75 -21.50 -2.03
N ARG A 5 -8.68 -22.40 -1.04
CA ARG A 5 -9.66 -23.51 -0.91
C ARG A 5 -11.07 -23.04 -0.55
N TRP A 6 -11.22 -21.90 0.12
CA TRP A 6 -12.52 -21.38 0.55
C TRP A 6 -13.15 -20.38 -0.42
N SER A 7 -12.35 -19.66 -1.21
CA SER A 7 -12.86 -18.66 -2.15
C SER A 7 -13.11 -19.18 -3.57
N GLY A 8 -12.56 -20.35 -3.92
CA GLY A 8 -12.62 -20.88 -5.29
C GLY A 8 -11.76 -20.09 -6.30
N ILE A 9 -11.04 -19.08 -5.85
CA ILE A 9 -10.19 -18.24 -6.70
C ILE A 9 -8.76 -18.84 -6.69
N PRO A 10 -8.16 -19.10 -7.88
CA PRO A 10 -6.77 -19.54 -7.98
C PRO A 10 -5.82 -18.57 -7.25
N VAL A 11 -4.86 -19.11 -6.49
CA VAL A 11 -3.86 -18.30 -5.75
C VAL A 11 -3.17 -17.28 -6.68
N THR A 12 -2.88 -17.67 -7.92
CA THR A 12 -2.30 -16.79 -8.94
C THR A 12 -3.18 -15.58 -9.25
N LYS A 13 -4.50 -15.76 -9.38
CA LYS A 13 -5.46 -14.65 -9.58
C LYS A 13 -5.57 -13.74 -8.36
N LEU A 14 -5.47 -14.29 -7.15
CA LEU A 14 -5.41 -13.47 -5.92
C LEU A 14 -4.17 -12.57 -5.91
N VAL A 15 -3.01 -13.13 -6.28
CA VAL A 15 -1.73 -12.41 -6.31
C VAL A 15 -1.71 -11.35 -7.42
N GLU A 16 -2.27 -11.65 -8.60
CA GLU A 16 -2.44 -10.66 -9.68
C GLU A 16 -3.31 -9.48 -9.24
N GLY A 17 -4.47 -9.75 -8.62
CA GLY A 17 -5.35 -8.69 -8.11
C GLY A 17 -4.70 -7.86 -6.98
N GLU A 18 -3.88 -8.48 -6.14
CA GLU A 18 -3.11 -7.75 -5.11
C GLU A 18 -2.05 -6.85 -5.75
N ARG A 19 -1.38 -7.32 -6.80
CA ARG A 19 -0.41 -6.51 -7.57
C ARG A 19 -1.07 -5.32 -8.25
N GLU A 20 -2.23 -5.51 -8.88
CA GLU A 20 -2.97 -4.44 -9.53
C GLU A 20 -3.41 -3.36 -8.52
N LYS A 21 -3.92 -3.78 -7.35
CA LYS A 21 -4.26 -2.87 -6.25
C LYS A 21 -3.05 -2.07 -5.76
N LEU A 22 -1.87 -2.68 -5.73
CA LEU A 22 -0.64 -1.97 -5.33
C LEU A 22 -0.20 -0.94 -6.36
N MET A 23 -0.33 -1.22 -7.66
CA MET A 23 -0.02 -0.24 -8.71
C MET A 23 -0.93 0.99 -8.66
N ARG A 24 -2.16 0.81 -8.17
CA ARG A 24 -3.17 1.88 -8.04
C ARG A 24 -3.26 2.47 -6.64
N LEU A 25 -2.34 2.10 -5.74
CA LEU A 25 -2.44 2.46 -4.32
C LEU A 25 -2.49 3.98 -4.10
N ALA A 26 -1.63 4.75 -4.78
CA ALA A 26 -1.61 6.21 -4.68
C ALA A 26 -2.93 6.82 -5.18
N GLU A 27 -3.45 6.35 -6.32
CA GLU A 27 -4.73 6.80 -6.87
C GLU A 27 -5.88 6.55 -5.90
N ILE A 28 -5.92 5.35 -5.30
CA ILE A 28 -6.96 4.96 -4.33
C ILE A 28 -6.91 5.87 -3.09
N LEU A 29 -5.71 6.20 -2.60
CA LEU A 29 -5.55 7.12 -1.47
C LEU A 29 -6.01 8.53 -1.84
N HIS A 30 -5.73 8.99 -3.06
CA HIS A 30 -6.17 10.29 -3.55
C HIS A 30 -7.69 10.45 -3.71
N GLN A 31 -8.45 9.35 -3.78
CA GLN A 31 -9.92 9.42 -3.75
C GLN A 31 -10.47 9.97 -2.43
N ARG A 32 -9.68 9.88 -1.33
CA ARG A 32 -10.10 10.33 0.00
C ARG A 32 -9.20 11.40 0.60
N VAL A 33 -7.93 11.46 0.18
CA VAL A 33 -6.94 12.41 0.69
C VAL A 33 -6.63 13.42 -0.39
N ILE A 34 -7.06 14.67 -0.18
CA ILE A 34 -6.99 15.75 -1.15
C ILE A 34 -5.77 16.64 -0.84
N GLY A 35 -4.95 16.92 -1.86
CA GLY A 35 -3.83 17.88 -1.77
C GLY A 35 -2.55 17.38 -1.08
N GLN A 36 -2.59 16.26 -0.35
CA GLN A 36 -1.43 15.71 0.37
C GLN A 36 -0.54 14.78 -0.49
N ASN A 37 -0.22 15.17 -1.72
CA ASN A 37 0.49 14.33 -2.71
C ASN A 37 1.78 13.72 -2.12
N LYS A 38 2.63 14.56 -1.52
CA LYS A 38 3.91 14.10 -0.95
C LYS A 38 3.74 13.05 0.16
N ALA A 39 2.71 13.20 1.00
CA ALA A 39 2.45 12.24 2.07
C ALA A 39 1.89 10.93 1.50
N VAL A 40 0.96 11.01 0.56
CA VAL A 40 0.36 9.87 -0.13
C VAL A 40 1.43 9.07 -0.87
N ASP A 41 2.27 9.73 -1.68
CA ASP A 41 3.35 9.11 -2.44
C ASP A 41 4.36 8.42 -1.51
N ALA A 42 4.78 9.08 -0.42
CA ALA A 42 5.72 8.51 0.53
C ALA A 42 5.19 7.23 1.21
N VAL A 43 3.89 7.19 1.52
CA VAL A 43 3.24 5.99 2.08
C VAL A 43 3.13 4.90 1.03
N ALA A 44 2.67 5.23 -0.18
CA ALA A 44 2.52 4.27 -1.27
C ALA A 44 3.85 3.59 -1.61
N ASP A 45 4.92 4.38 -1.71
CA ASP A 45 6.28 3.92 -1.95
C ASP A 45 6.79 2.93 -0.90
N ALA A 46 6.56 3.21 0.39
CA ALA A 46 6.98 2.33 1.46
C ALA A 46 6.26 0.98 1.40
N VAL A 47 4.96 0.99 1.08
CA VAL A 47 4.17 -0.24 0.90
C VAL A 47 4.68 -1.03 -0.30
N ILE A 48 4.92 -0.37 -1.45
CA ILE A 48 5.45 -1.00 -2.66
C ILE A 48 6.81 -1.64 -2.40
N ARG A 49 7.76 -0.91 -1.78
CA ARG A 49 9.09 -1.46 -1.43
C ARG A 49 8.99 -2.66 -0.50
N SER A 50 8.09 -2.61 0.49
CA SER A 50 7.88 -3.74 1.39
C SER A 50 7.33 -4.97 0.66
N ARG A 51 6.45 -4.79 -0.32
CA ARG A 51 5.85 -5.88 -1.10
C ARG A 51 6.81 -6.45 -2.14
N ALA A 52 7.68 -5.61 -2.71
CA ALA A 52 8.76 -6.03 -3.60
C ALA A 52 9.93 -6.72 -2.86
N GLY A 53 9.90 -6.79 -1.52
CA GLY A 53 10.97 -7.40 -0.73
C GLY A 53 12.24 -6.53 -0.61
N ILE A 54 12.16 -5.25 -0.96
CA ILE A 54 13.28 -4.29 -0.97
C ILE A 54 13.40 -3.60 0.41
N LYS A 55 12.96 -4.25 1.49
CA LYS A 55 13.09 -3.73 2.86
C LYS A 55 13.87 -4.68 3.75
N ASN A 56 14.51 -4.12 4.78
CA ASN A 56 15.09 -4.92 5.86
C ASN A 56 13.96 -5.65 6.61
N ARG A 57 14.06 -6.99 6.73
CA ARG A 57 13.06 -7.83 7.41
C ARG A 57 12.87 -7.47 8.88
N ASN A 58 13.86 -6.86 9.52
CA ASN A 58 13.84 -6.49 10.95
C ASN A 58 13.32 -5.06 11.19
N ARG A 59 12.79 -4.39 10.16
CA ARG A 59 12.25 -3.02 10.27
C ARG A 59 10.79 -2.95 9.84
N PRO A 60 10.01 -1.99 10.39
CA PRO A 60 8.64 -1.76 9.95
C PRO A 60 8.57 -1.41 8.45
N VAL A 61 7.38 -1.55 7.86
CA VAL A 61 7.12 -1.21 6.44
C VAL A 61 7.52 0.23 6.12
N GLY A 62 7.20 1.16 7.02
CA GLY A 62 7.58 2.56 6.96
C GLY A 62 7.42 3.21 8.34
N ALA A 63 8.13 4.30 8.56
CA ALA A 63 8.01 5.14 9.74
C ALA A 63 7.95 6.59 9.24
N PHE A 64 6.89 7.31 9.62
CA PHE A 64 6.58 8.62 9.09
C PHE A 64 6.35 9.60 10.24
N LEU A 65 6.79 10.84 10.03
CA LEU A 65 6.46 11.98 10.88
C LEU A 65 5.75 13.00 10.00
N PHE A 66 4.46 13.21 10.23
CA PHE A 66 3.68 14.23 9.54
C PHE A 66 3.65 15.51 10.38
N LEU A 67 4.02 16.62 9.77
CA LEU A 67 4.04 17.94 10.39
C LEU A 67 3.15 18.87 9.58
N GLY A 68 2.22 19.55 10.26
CA GLY A 68 1.27 20.45 9.62
C GLY A 68 0.20 20.93 10.59
N PRO A 69 -0.62 21.91 10.18
CA PRO A 69 -1.75 22.37 10.98
C PRO A 69 -2.81 21.27 11.12
N THR A 70 -3.69 21.39 12.12
CA THR A 70 -4.78 20.44 12.34
C THR A 70 -5.82 20.50 11.23
N GLY A 71 -6.43 19.36 10.87
CA GLY A 71 -7.56 19.30 9.94
C GLY A 71 -7.22 19.29 8.45
N VAL A 72 -5.96 19.00 8.08
CA VAL A 72 -5.48 19.02 6.68
C VAL A 72 -5.20 17.65 6.08
N GLY A 73 -5.43 16.57 6.84
CA GLY A 73 -5.23 15.18 6.42
C GLY A 73 -6.52 14.55 5.94
#